data_AF-A0A6A2FL80-F1
#
_entry.id   AF-A0A6A2FL80-F1
#
_cell.length_a   1.000
_cell.length_b   1.000
_cell.length_c   1.000
_cell.angle_alpha   90.00
_cell.angle_beta   90.00
_cell.angle_gamma   90.00
#
_symmetry.space_group_name_H-M   'P 1'
#
loop_
_entity.id
_entity.type
_entity.pdbx_description
1 polymer ?
#
loop_
_entity_poly.entity_id
_entity_poly.type
_entity_poly.pdbx_seq_one_letter_code
_entity_poly.pdbx_strand_id
1 'polypeptide(L)'
;MILGFKKQFVPKIEAGSKIHTLRDDPADRWKQGNKIHMVTGMRTPNQHTFNDKHNCKSTQRVVMKTDTTTSNIDYLVLYVDGNRLWDIAGMAFAKNDGFDEWSDFEEWFLPLVKVAGGEKEFKLIHWTDFKY
;
A
#
# COMPACT_ATOMS: atom_id res chain seq x y z
N MET A 1 5.94 16.28 -1.93
CA MET A 1 5.99 15.10 -2.83
C MET A 1 4.58 14.75 -3.27
N ILE A 2 4.40 14.35 -4.53
CA ILE A 2 3.08 13.99 -5.07
C ILE A 2 2.84 12.49 -4.87
N LEU A 3 1.67 12.12 -4.35
CA LEU A 3 1.24 10.74 -4.12
C LEU A 3 -0.09 10.49 -4.86
N GLY A 4 -0.04 9.70 -5.93
CA GLY A 4 -1.18 9.52 -6.84
C GLY A 4 -2.07 8.34 -6.44
N PHE A 5 -3.38 8.53 -6.41
CA PHE A 5 -4.37 7.52 -6.06
C PHE A 5 -5.40 7.30 -7.17
N LYS A 6 -5.94 6.07 -7.26
CA LYS A 6 -7.18 5.82 -8.01
C LYS A 6 -8.35 6.49 -7.27
N LYS A 7 -9.34 6.98 -8.03
CA LYS A 7 -10.50 7.72 -7.48
C LYS A 7 -11.24 6.95 -6.39
N GLN A 8 -11.31 5.62 -6.49
CA GLN A 8 -11.97 4.76 -5.51
C GLN A 8 -11.41 4.85 -4.09
N PHE A 9 -10.14 5.27 -3.92
CA PHE A 9 -9.51 5.39 -2.61
C PHE A 9 -9.72 6.77 -1.95
N VAL A 10 -10.17 7.79 -2.71
CA VAL A 10 -10.31 9.16 -2.19
C VAL A 10 -11.27 9.21 -1.00
N PRO A 11 -12.51 8.68 -1.08
CA PRO A 11 -13.44 8.76 0.05
C PRO A 11 -12.91 8.06 1.30
N LYS A 12 -12.16 6.96 1.14
CA LYS A 12 -11.57 6.21 2.27
C LYS A 12 -10.44 6.96 2.95
N ILE A 13 -9.66 7.74 2.20
CA ILE A 13 -8.63 8.61 2.76
C ILE A 13 -9.28 9.77 3.52
N GLU A 14 -10.27 10.42 2.91
CA GLU A 14 -10.99 11.54 3.53
C GLU A 14 -11.77 11.13 4.78
N ALA A 15 -12.35 9.93 4.78
CA ALA A 15 -13.02 9.33 5.94
C ALA A 15 -12.04 8.79 7.00
N GLY A 16 -10.73 8.75 6.70
CA GLY A 16 -9.69 8.26 7.63
C GLY A 16 -9.60 6.74 7.77
N SER A 17 -10.31 5.96 6.95
CA SER A 17 -10.22 4.48 6.97
C SER A 17 -8.99 3.96 6.23
N LYS A 18 -8.54 4.66 5.18
CA LYS A 18 -7.25 4.40 4.53
C LYS A 18 -6.18 5.28 5.17
N ILE A 19 -5.22 4.67 5.86
CA ILE A 19 -4.28 5.36 6.75
C ILE A 19 -2.82 5.28 6.29
N HIS A 20 -2.53 4.45 5.30
CA HIS A 20 -1.22 4.30 4.68
C HIS A 20 -1.35 3.85 3.22
N THR A 21 -0.23 3.75 2.51
CA THR A 21 -0.21 3.11 1.18
C THR A 21 1.12 2.45 0.85
N LEU A 22 1.04 1.35 0.09
CA LEU A 22 2.20 0.69 -0.49
C LEU A 22 2.67 1.38 -1.78
N ARG A 23 3.98 1.52 -1.94
CA ARG A 23 4.61 2.04 -3.16
C ARG A 23 5.89 1.29 -3.50
N ASP A 24 6.12 1.13 -4.79
CA ASP A 24 7.46 0.85 -5.30
C ASP A 24 8.29 2.13 -5.16
N ASP A 25 9.37 2.08 -4.38
CA ASP A 25 10.26 3.22 -4.11
C ASP A 25 11.74 2.80 -4.06
N PRO A 26 12.29 2.27 -5.17
CA PRO A 26 13.66 1.75 -5.21
C PRO A 26 14.71 2.85 -5.02
N ALA A 27 14.34 4.10 -5.34
CA ALA A 27 15.18 5.28 -5.12
C ALA A 27 15.05 5.87 -3.70
N ASP A 28 14.31 5.19 -2.81
CA ASP A 28 14.20 5.52 -1.39
C ASP A 28 13.82 7.00 -1.12
N ARG A 29 12.91 7.54 -1.94
CA ARG A 29 12.57 8.98 -1.95
C ARG A 29 11.68 9.40 -0.78
N TRP A 30 10.82 8.50 -0.32
CA TRP A 30 9.92 8.78 0.80
C TRP A 30 10.64 8.60 2.14
N LYS A 31 10.57 9.66 2.95
CA LYS A 31 11.12 9.80 4.29
C LYS A 31 10.13 10.54 5.20
N GLN A 32 10.27 10.32 6.50
CA GLN A 32 9.53 11.06 7.51
C GLN A 32 9.73 12.58 7.31
N GLY A 33 8.63 13.34 7.46
CA GLY A 33 8.59 14.78 7.26
C GLY A 33 8.29 15.23 5.83
N ASN A 34 8.36 14.36 4.82
CA ASN A 34 7.99 14.77 3.46
C ASN A 34 6.53 15.20 3.39
N LYS A 35 6.28 16.43 2.90
CA LYS A 35 4.92 16.91 2.61
C LYS A 35 4.25 16.04 1.55
N ILE A 36 3.01 15.62 1.77
CA ILE A 36 2.24 14.79 0.83
C ILE A 36 1.21 15.66 0.13
N HIS A 37 1.27 15.71 -1.20
CA HIS A 37 0.20 16.19 -2.07
C HIS A 37 -0.48 14.98 -2.69
N MET A 38 -1.62 14.58 -2.14
CA MET A 38 -2.41 13.46 -2.62
C MET A 38 -3.23 13.92 -3.83
N VAL A 39 -3.08 13.20 -4.95
CA VAL A 39 -3.70 13.57 -6.22
C VAL A 39 -4.44 12.40 -6.84
N THR A 40 -5.47 12.69 -7.63
CA THR A 40 -6.03 11.76 -8.62
C THR A 40 -5.61 12.20 -10.03
N GLY A 41 -5.71 11.30 -11.02
CA GLY A 41 -5.39 11.64 -12.42
C GLY A 41 -3.93 12.06 -12.62
N MET A 42 -3.00 11.54 -11.82
CA MET A 42 -1.58 11.88 -11.88
C MET A 42 -1.04 11.74 -13.32
N ARG A 43 -0.31 12.76 -13.79
CA ARG A 43 0.25 12.84 -15.17
C ARG A 43 -0.80 12.86 -16.29
N THR A 44 -2.02 13.27 -15.98
CA THR A 44 -3.08 13.49 -16.98
C THR A 44 -3.57 14.95 -16.89
N PRO A 45 -4.25 15.48 -17.92
CA PRO A 45 -4.90 16.79 -17.83
C PRO A 45 -5.93 16.89 -16.70
N ASN A 46 -6.49 15.76 -16.25
CA ASN A 46 -7.47 15.68 -15.17
C ASN A 46 -6.81 15.54 -13.78
N GLN A 47 -5.54 15.93 -13.64
CA GLN A 47 -4.86 15.86 -12.35
C GLN A 47 -5.51 16.81 -11.35
N HIS A 48 -5.88 16.29 -10.18
CA HIS A 48 -6.53 17.05 -9.13
C HIS A 48 -5.95 16.68 -7.76
N THR A 49 -5.46 17.68 -7.03
CA THR A 49 -5.03 17.54 -5.63
C THR A 49 -6.26 17.61 -4.73
N PHE A 50 -6.57 16.51 -4.05
CA PHE A 50 -7.71 16.42 -3.15
C PHE A 50 -7.31 16.55 -1.67
N ASN A 51 -6.05 16.28 -1.33
CA ASN A 51 -5.55 16.46 0.04
C ASN A 51 -4.06 16.82 0.03
N ASP A 52 -3.70 17.94 0.65
CA ASP A 52 -2.32 18.40 0.81
C ASP A 52 -1.97 18.69 2.28
N LYS A 53 -2.77 18.19 3.24
CA LYS A 53 -2.61 18.50 4.66
C LYS A 53 -1.60 17.58 5.33
N HIS A 54 -1.44 16.36 4.83
CA HIS A 54 -0.59 15.35 5.46
C HIS A 54 0.91 15.52 5.18
N ASN A 55 1.71 15.01 6.11
CA ASN A 55 3.13 14.73 5.94
C ASN A 55 3.34 13.21 6.09
N CYS A 56 4.38 12.68 5.45
CA CYS A 56 4.83 11.32 5.72
C CYS A 56 5.29 11.26 7.19
N LYS A 57 4.56 10.50 8.00
CA LYS A 57 4.83 10.31 9.42
C LYS A 57 5.92 9.28 9.65
N SER A 58 5.88 8.20 8.88
CA SER A 58 6.89 7.16 8.90
C SER A 58 6.82 6.31 7.63
N THR A 59 7.82 5.46 7.46
CA THR A 59 7.84 4.41 6.45
C THR A 59 8.15 3.07 7.09
N GLN A 60 7.59 1.99 6.58
CA GLN A 60 7.96 0.60 6.94
C GLN A 60 8.31 -0.18 5.68
N ARG A 61 9.15 -1.19 5.82
CA ARG A 61 9.51 -2.11 4.73
C ARG A 61 8.44 -3.20 4.65
N VAL A 62 7.89 -3.44 3.47
CA VAL A 62 6.94 -4.53 3.24
C VAL A 62 7.49 -5.47 2.20
N VAL A 63 7.66 -6.73 2.56
CA VAL A 63 8.03 -7.79 1.61
C VAL A 63 6.81 -8.66 1.39
N MET A 64 6.43 -8.81 0.13
CA MET A 64 5.39 -9.73 -0.30
C MET A 64 6.00 -10.92 -0.99
N LYS A 65 5.52 -12.13 -0.68
CA LYS A 65 5.96 -13.37 -1.32
C LYS A 65 4.75 -14.12 -1.85
N THR A 66 4.94 -14.83 -2.95
CA THR A 66 4.00 -15.85 -3.40
C THR A 66 4.28 -17.15 -2.67
N ASP A 67 3.23 -17.82 -2.21
CA ASP A 67 3.28 -19.20 -1.74
C ASP A 67 2.15 -19.98 -2.40
N THR A 68 2.24 -21.31 -2.40
CA THR A 68 1.32 -22.18 -3.13
C THR A 68 0.74 -23.22 -2.18
N THR A 69 -0.60 -23.32 -2.15
CA THR A 69 -1.30 -24.34 -1.39
C THR A 69 -1.06 -25.75 -1.95
N THR A 70 -1.39 -26.78 -1.18
CA THR A 70 -1.35 -28.19 -1.65
C THR A 70 -2.23 -28.47 -2.88
N SER A 71 -3.19 -27.58 -3.16
CA SER A 71 -4.08 -27.65 -4.34
C SER A 71 -3.58 -26.81 -5.52
N ASN A 72 -2.31 -26.38 -5.53
CA ASN A 72 -1.70 -25.54 -6.56
C ASN A 72 -2.38 -24.17 -6.76
N ILE A 73 -2.92 -23.60 -5.68
CA ILE A 73 -3.46 -22.24 -5.67
C ILE A 73 -2.44 -21.32 -5.05
N ASP A 74 -1.98 -20.32 -5.81
CA ASP A 74 -1.04 -19.30 -5.33
C ASP A 74 -1.75 -18.24 -4.49
N TYR A 75 -1.10 -17.83 -3.40
CA TYR A 75 -1.60 -16.80 -2.49
C TYR A 75 -0.47 -15.90 -2.00
N LEU A 76 -0.83 -14.75 -1.43
CA LEU A 76 0.10 -13.72 -1.00
C LEU A 76 0.45 -13.86 0.49
N VAL A 77 1.74 -13.79 0.80
CA VAL A 77 2.25 -13.72 2.17
C VAL A 77 2.90 -12.35 2.40
N LEU A 78 2.52 -11.68 3.51
CA LEU A 78 3.00 -10.34 3.86
C LEU A 78 3.96 -10.36 5.04
N TYR A 79 5.06 -9.62 4.92
CA TYR A 79 5.98 -9.32 6.00
C TYR A 79 6.14 -7.81 6.13
N VAL A 80 5.94 -7.25 7.32
CA VAL A 80 6.22 -5.84 7.62
C VAL A 80 7.39 -5.75 8.60
N ASP A 81 8.43 -5.03 8.20
CA ASP A 81 9.71 -4.94 8.93
C ASP A 81 10.27 -6.32 9.35
N GLY A 82 10.02 -7.35 8.52
CA GLY A 82 10.45 -8.74 8.75
C GLY A 82 9.44 -9.61 9.51
N ASN A 83 8.39 -9.04 10.09
CA ASN A 83 7.36 -9.78 10.82
C ASN A 83 6.21 -10.19 9.89
N ARG A 84 5.86 -11.48 9.87
CA ARG A 84 4.74 -11.97 9.07
C ARG A 84 3.42 -11.47 9.65
N LEU A 85 2.57 -10.90 8.81
CA LEU A 85 1.17 -10.60 9.17
C LEU A 85 0.29 -11.80 8.84
N TRP A 86 -0.48 -12.24 9.83
CA TRP A 86 -1.37 -13.40 9.73
C TRP A 86 -2.83 -12.97 9.76
N ASP A 87 -3.68 -13.70 9.02
CA ASP A 87 -5.15 -13.68 9.10
C ASP A 87 -5.72 -12.27 9.29
N ILE A 88 -6.24 -11.99 10.50
CA ILE A 88 -6.88 -10.74 10.89
C ILE A 88 -5.94 -9.52 10.72
N ALA A 89 -4.65 -9.67 11.01
CA ALA A 89 -3.68 -8.59 10.83
C ALA A 89 -3.44 -8.28 9.34
N GLY A 90 -3.43 -9.31 8.48
CA GLY A 90 -3.37 -9.14 7.02
C GLY A 90 -4.62 -8.46 6.46
N MET A 91 -5.80 -8.88 6.93
CA MET A 91 -7.08 -8.24 6.55
C MET A 91 -7.13 -6.77 7.01
N ALA A 92 -6.70 -6.47 8.24
CA ALA A 92 -6.62 -5.11 8.75
C ALA A 92 -5.61 -4.27 7.94
N PHE A 93 -4.47 -4.86 7.56
CA PHE A 93 -3.49 -4.21 6.68
C PHE A 93 -4.10 -3.81 5.33
N ALA A 94 -4.78 -4.74 4.65
CA ALA A 94 -5.45 -4.50 3.38
C ALA A 94 -6.52 -3.40 3.50
N LYS A 95 -7.33 -3.46 4.58
CA LYS A 95 -8.34 -2.44 4.89
C LYS A 95 -7.74 -1.06 5.09
N ASN A 96 -6.62 -0.98 5.80
CA ASN A 96 -5.88 0.25 6.05
C ASN A 96 -5.15 0.78 4.79
N ASP A 97 -4.90 -0.07 3.78
CA ASP A 97 -4.52 0.33 2.41
C ASP A 97 -5.75 0.63 1.51
N GLY A 98 -6.96 0.62 2.08
CA GLY A 98 -8.20 1.04 1.44
C GLY A 98 -8.89 -0.01 0.57
N PHE A 99 -8.53 -1.28 0.69
CA PHE A 99 -9.29 -2.39 0.10
C PHE A 99 -10.42 -2.79 1.04
N ASP A 100 -11.56 -3.22 0.52
CA ASP A 100 -12.66 -3.68 1.40
C ASP A 100 -12.45 -5.13 1.82
N GLU A 101 -12.00 -5.96 0.88
CA GLU A 101 -11.73 -7.39 1.09
C GLU A 101 -10.26 -7.74 0.85
N TRP A 102 -9.79 -8.80 1.51
CA TRP A 102 -8.45 -9.35 1.28
C TRP A 102 -8.26 -9.83 -0.16
N SER A 103 -9.29 -10.42 -0.75
CA SER A 103 -9.24 -10.91 -2.14
C SER A 103 -8.93 -9.79 -3.14
N ASP A 104 -9.50 -8.59 -2.96
CA ASP A 104 -9.24 -7.45 -3.84
C ASP A 104 -7.78 -6.97 -3.72
N PHE A 105 -7.24 -7.01 -2.50
CA PHE A 105 -5.85 -6.68 -2.23
C PHE A 105 -4.91 -7.72 -2.87
N GLU A 106 -5.22 -9.01 -2.70
CA GLU A 106 -4.46 -10.10 -3.27
C GLU A 106 -4.49 -10.07 -4.80
N GLU A 107 -5.66 -9.90 -5.43
CA GLU A 107 -5.80 -9.78 -6.88
C GLU A 107 -4.98 -8.61 -7.43
N TRP A 108 -4.88 -7.51 -6.68
CA TRP A 108 -4.09 -6.36 -7.08
C TRP A 108 -2.58 -6.60 -7.01
N PHE A 109 -2.08 -7.19 -5.93
CA PHE A 109 -0.64 -7.28 -5.68
C PHE A 109 -0.02 -8.59 -6.15
N LEU A 110 -0.73 -9.71 -6.11
CA LEU A 110 -0.20 -11.03 -6.48
C LEU A 110 0.42 -11.07 -7.89
N PRO A 111 -0.20 -10.49 -8.94
CA PRO A 111 0.43 -10.45 -10.27
C PRO A 111 1.75 -9.67 -10.29
N LEU A 112 1.85 -8.59 -9.51
CA LEU A 112 3.06 -7.77 -9.43
C LEU A 112 4.21 -8.53 -8.77
N VAL A 113 3.92 -9.34 -7.75
CA VAL A 113 4.90 -10.19 -7.07
C VAL A 113 5.34 -11.35 -7.97
N LYS A 114 4.40 -11.97 -8.69
CA LYS A 114 4.70 -13.04 -9.66
C LYS A 114 5.64 -12.56 -10.77
N VAL A 115 5.36 -11.41 -11.37
CA VAL A 115 6.22 -10.81 -12.41
C VAL A 115 7.61 -10.48 -11.86
N ALA A 116 7.74 -10.22 -10.56
CA ALA A 116 9.02 -9.97 -9.89
C ALA A 116 9.79 -11.26 -9.50
N GLY A 117 9.28 -12.45 -9.86
CA GLY A 117 9.94 -13.73 -9.54
C GLY A 117 9.50 -14.37 -8.22
N GLY A 118 8.32 -13.99 -7.71
CA GLY A 118 7.72 -14.60 -6.52
C GLY A 118 8.01 -13.87 -5.21
N GLU A 119 8.82 -12.81 -5.23
CA GLU A 119 9.05 -11.92 -4.09
C GLU A 119 9.18 -10.48 -4.59
N LYS A 120 8.53 -9.53 -3.89
CA LYS A 120 8.67 -8.10 -4.19
C LYS A 120 8.63 -7.27 -2.92
N GLU A 121 9.55 -6.33 -2.85
CA GLU A 121 9.60 -5.31 -1.81
C GLU A 121 8.80 -4.07 -2.20
N PHE A 122 8.11 -3.51 -1.22
CA PHE A 122 7.41 -2.25 -1.27
C PHE A 122 7.75 -1.41 -0.04
N LYS A 123 7.61 -0.11 -0.19
CA LYS A 123 7.63 0.83 0.93
C LYS A 123 6.21 1.16 1.35
N LEU A 124 5.92 0.98 2.63
CA LEU A 124 4.70 1.46 3.27
C LEU A 124 4.88 2.92 3.69
N ILE A 125 4.00 3.80 3.24
CA ILE A 125 4.05 5.23 3.55
C ILE A 125 2.88 5.56 4.47
N HIS A 126 3.19 6.03 5.67
CA HIS A 126 2.20 6.40 6.67
C HIS A 126 2.00 7.92 6.69
N TRP A 127 0.75 8.35 6.81
CA TRP A 127 0.39 9.73 7.16
C TRP A 127 -0.31 9.84 8.52
N THR A 128 -0.40 8.72 9.22
CA THR A 128 -0.83 8.59 10.62
C THR A 128 0.34 8.05 11.45
N ASP A 129 0.21 8.05 12.77
CA ASP A 129 1.26 7.52 13.65
C ASP A 129 1.17 5.98 13.86
N PHE A 130 0.21 5.32 13.20
CA PHE A 130 0.04 3.86 13.25
C PHE A 130 1.18 3.12 12.53
N LYS A 131 1.68 2.03 13.11
CA LYS A 131 2.67 1.11 12.54
C LYS A 131 2.29 -0.35 12.82
N TYR A 132 2.76 -1.25 11.96
CA TYR A 132 2.59 -2.71 12.11
C TYR A 132 3.81 -3.34 12.79
#